data_AF-A0A9E5EW05-F1
#
_entry.id   AF-A0A9E5EW05-F1
#
_cell.length_a   1.000
_cell.length_b   1.000
_cell.length_c   1.000
_cell.angle_alpha   90.00
_cell.angle_beta   90.00
_cell.angle_gamma   90.00
#
_symmetry.space_group_name_H-M   'P 1'
#
loop_
_entity.id
_entity.type
_entity.pdbx_description
1 polymer ?
#
loop_
_entity_poly.entity_id
_entity_poly.type
_entity_poly.pdbx_seq_one_letter_code
_entity_poly.pdbx_strand_id
1 'polypeptide(L)' 'MDKDYKLEYRRVTVGELQPDNLRAIESGLNADEKVVVSGIHLVRPGTIIKPDLIEMPVTQFLDGSLTETKPSN' A
#
# COMPACT_ATOMS: atom_id res chain seq x y z
N MET A 1 4.16 8.74 4.02
CA MET A 1 4.39 8.97 5.47
C MET A 1 5.72 9.67 5.62
N ASP A 2 5.84 10.66 6.53
CA ASP A 2 7.12 11.34 6.75
C ASP A 2 8.07 10.53 7.65
N LYS A 3 9.36 10.93 7.75
CA LYS A 3 10.41 10.27 8.53
C LYS A 3 10.06 10.08 10.01
N ASP A 4 9.21 10.94 10.56
CA ASP A 4 8.74 10.89 11.95
C ASP A 4 7.46 10.05 12.14
N TYR A 5 7.10 9.23 11.15
CA TYR A 5 5.86 8.45 11.16
C TYR A 5 4.60 9.31 11.34
N LYS A 6 4.65 10.54 10.83
CA LYS A 6 3.50 11.43 10.76
C LYS A 6 2.65 11.09 9.55
N LEU A 7 1.35 10.94 9.79
CA LEU A 7 0.36 10.69 8.73
C LEU A 7 0.06 11.97 7.95
N GLU A 8 0.13 11.87 6.63
CA GLU A 8 -0.30 12.90 5.69
C GLU A 8 -1.33 12.32 4.74
N TYR A 9 -2.38 13.11 4.47
CA TYR A 9 -3.33 12.78 3.42
C TYR A 9 -2.84 13.32 2.10
N ARG A 10 -2.83 12.47 1.10
CA ARG A 10 -2.44 12.82 -0.26
C ARG A 10 -3.44 12.23 -1.24
N ARG A 11 -3.78 13.02 -2.25
CA ARG A 11 -4.57 12.53 -3.38
C ARG A 11 -3.63 11.81 -4.35
N VAL A 12 -4.05 10.62 -4.77
CA VAL A 12 -3.39 9.83 -5.81
C VAL A 12 -4.33 9.68 -7.00
N THR A 13 -3.75 9.55 -8.20
CA THR A 13 -4.49 9.18 -9.40
C THR A 13 -4.37 7.68 -9.57
N VAL A 14 -5.51 6.99 -9.59
CA VAL A 14 -5.59 5.55 -9.79
C VAL A 14 -5.91 5.26 -11.25
N GLY A 15 -5.20 4.30 -11.82
CA GLY A 15 -5.38 3.82 -13.19
C GLY A 15 -6.14 2.50 -13.25
N GLU A 16 -5.65 1.62 -14.12
CA GLU A 16 -6.27 0.33 -14.42
C GLU A 16 -6.41 -0.57 -13.17
N LEU A 17 -7.50 -1.34 -13.16
CA LEU A 17 -7.75 -2.38 -12.17
C LEU A 17 -6.97 -3.62 -12.59
N GLN A 18 -6.07 -4.06 -11.73
CA GLN A 18 -5.25 -5.24 -11.95
C GLN A 18 -6.06 -6.52 -11.66
N PRO A 19 -5.66 -7.68 -12.22
CA PRO A 19 -6.40 -8.93 -12.03
C PRO A 19 -6.43 -9.46 -10.59
N ASP A 20 -5.57 -8.95 -9.71
CA ASP A 20 -5.54 -9.21 -8.26
C ASP A 20 -6.50 -8.32 -7.47
N ASN A 21 -7.37 -7.58 -8.16
CA ASN A 21 -8.27 -6.57 -7.59
C ASN A 21 -7.54 -5.39 -6.91
N LEU A 22 -6.24 -5.22 -7.15
CA LEU A 22 -5.51 -4.01 -6.75
C LEU A 22 -5.61 -2.95 -7.86
N ARG A 23 -5.44 -1.68 -7.49
CA ARG A 23 -5.41 -0.56 -8.45
C ARG A 23 -4.00 -0.06 -8.62
N ALA A 24 -3.56 0.04 -9.88
CA ALA A 24 -2.29 0.70 -10.19
C ALA A 24 -2.41 2.21 -9.86
N ILE A 25 -1.38 2.76 -9.23
CA ILE A 25 -1.28 4.20 -8.98
C ILE A 25 -0.47 4.82 -10.11
N GLU A 26 -1.06 5.74 -10.86
CA GLU A 26 -0.41 6.42 -11.98
C GLU A 26 0.39 7.63 -11.52
N SER A 27 -0.07 8.32 -10.48
CA SER A 27 0.62 9.51 -9.95
C SER A 27 0.20 9.84 -8.51
N GLY A 28 1.05 10.62 -7.83
CA GLY A 28 0.79 11.10 -6.47
C GLY A 28 1.35 10.22 -5.35
N LEU A 29 2.03 9.12 -5.69
CA LEU A 29 2.77 8.28 -4.74
C LEU A 29 4.14 7.92 -5.34
N ASN A 30 5.20 7.99 -4.54
CA ASN A 30 6.54 7.54 -4.95
C ASN A 30 6.76 6.09 -4.51
N ALA A 31 7.61 5.34 -5.23
CA ALA A 31 7.85 3.92 -4.96
C ALA A 31 8.43 3.64 -3.57
N ASP A 32 9.23 4.55 -3.04
CA ASP A 32 9.86 4.42 -1.71
C ASP A 32 8.95 4.88 -0.55
N GLU A 33 7.72 5.32 -0.85
CA GLU A 33 6.81 5.83 0.16
C GLU A 33 5.96 4.73 0.80
N LYS A 34 5.86 4.79 2.12
CA LYS A 34 5.01 3.90 2.92
C LYS A 34 3.58 4.44 2.99
N VAL A 35 2.62 3.56 2.73
CA VAL A 35 1.18 3.81 2.82
C VAL A 35 0.55 2.98 3.93
N VAL A 36 -0.53 3.49 4.52
CA VAL A 36 -1.29 2.78 5.55
C VAL A 36 -2.43 2.03 4.89
N VAL A 37 -2.38 0.69 4.96
CA VAL A 37 -3.35 -0.21 4.32
C VAL A 37 -4.42 -0.75 5.26
N SER A 38 -4.24 -0.59 6.57
CA SER A 38 -5.19 -1.00 7.61
C SER A 38 -5.43 0.14 8.59
N GLY A 39 -6.66 0.24 9.11
CA GLY A 39 -7.00 1.25 10.11
C GLY A 39 -7.22 2.66 9.56
N ILE A 40 -7.42 2.84 8.25
CA ILE A 40 -7.72 4.16 7.63
C ILE A 40 -8.89 4.91 8.28
N HIS A 41 -9.85 4.18 8.87
CA HIS A 41 -11.00 4.75 9.58
C HIS A 41 -10.65 5.26 11.00
N LEU A 42 -9.59 4.73 11.60
CA LEU A 42 -9.15 5.06 12.96
C LEU A 42 -8.06 6.13 12.98
N VAL A 43 -7.24 6.19 11.93
CA VAL A 43 -6.14 7.15 11.82
C VAL A 43 -6.63 8.53 11.37
N ARG A 44 -6.08 9.59 11.97
CA ARG A 44 -6.34 10.99 11.60
C ARG A 44 -5.09 11.62 10.99
N PRO A 45 -5.23 12.56 10.03
CA PRO A 45 -4.10 13.34 9.54
C PRO A 45 -3.36 14.04 10.69
N GLY A 46 -2.03 14.06 10.65
CA GLY A 46 -1.18 14.72 11.65
C GLY A 46 -0.86 13.90 12.91
N THR A 47 -1.46 12.72 13.07
CA THR A 47 -1.12 11.80 14.17
C THR A 47 0.18 11.06 13.87
N ILE A 48 1.01 10.88 14.90
CA ILE A 48 2.17 9.98 14.87
C ILE A 48 1.68 8.58 15.25
N ILE A 49 1.91 7.59 14.39
CA ILE A 49 1.59 6.19 14.67
C ILE A 49 2.86 5.35 14.72
N LYS A 50 2.82 4.21 15.42
CA LYS A 50 3.83 3.17 15.25
C LYS A 50 3.32 2.21 14.17
N PRO A 51 3.83 2.27 12.93
CA PRO A 51 3.37 1.37 11.88
C PRO A 51 3.89 -0.04 12.12
N ASP A 52 3.07 -1.02 11.81
CA ASP A 52 3.53 -2.38 11.58
C ASP A 52 3.84 -2.51 10.08
N LEU A 53 5.10 -2.79 9.74
CA LEU A 53 5.55 -2.84 8.36
C LEU A 53 5.25 -4.22 7.81
N ILE A 54 4.20 -4.31 7.00
CA ILE A 54 3.92 -5.50 6.21
C ILE A 54 4.46 -5.30 4.80
N GLU A 55 5.02 -6.36 4.22
CA GLU A 55 5.35 -6.36 2.80
C GLU A 55 4.06 -6.31 1.98
N MET A 56 4.10 -5.57 0.86
CA MET A 56 3.00 -5.62 -0.09
C MET A 56 2.91 -7.05 -0.61
N PRO A 57 1.74 -7.72 -0.56
CA PRO A 57 1.60 -9.05 -1.13
C PRO A 57 1.85 -8.94 -2.63
N VAL A 58 2.99 -9.46 -3.07
CA VAL A 58 3.35 -9.53 -4.49
C VAL A 58 2.63 -10.74 -5.05
N THR A 59 1.39 -10.56 -5.51
CA THR A 59 0.78 -11.57 -6.38
C THR A 59 1.52 -11.47 -7.71
N GLN A 60 2.62 -12.22 -7.85
CA GLN A 60 3.33 -12.32 -9.13
C GLN A 60 2.34 -12.86 -10.16
N PHE A 61 1.94 -12.02 -11.11
CA PHE A 61 1.17 -12.46 -12.27
C PHE A 61 2.07 -13.29 -13.19
N LEU A 62 2.29 -14.55 -12.81
CA LEU A 62 2.75 -15.58 -13.72
C LEU A 62 1.48 -16.31 -14.18
N ASP A 63 1.26 -16.27 -15.49
CA ASP A 63 0.41 -17.18 -16.29
C ASP A 63 -1.04 -17.50 -15.85
N GLY A 64 -1.68 -16.67 -15.03
CA GLY A 64 -3.11 -16.76 -14.76
C GLY A 64 -3.50 -17.80 -13.69
N SER A 65 -2.57 -18.16 -12.81
CA SER A 65 -2.89 -18.91 -11.58
C SER A 65 -2.75 -18.03 -10.34
N LEU A 66 -3.80 -18.00 -9.51
CA LEU A 66 -3.80 -17.34 -8.21
C LEU A 66 -2.98 -18.20 -7.24
N THR A 67 -1.67 -17.98 -7.17
CA THR A 67 -0.85 -18.54 -6.09
C THR A 67 -0.40 -17.43 -5.16
N GLU A 68 -1.02 -17.41 -3.97
CA GLU A 68 -0.61 -16.57 -2.86
C GLU A 68 0.76 -17.08 -2.38
N THR A 69 1.84 -16.44 -2.82
CA THR A 69 3.17 -16.72 -2.27
C THR A 69 3.22 -16.12 -0.87
N LYS A 70 2.90 -16.94 0.12
CA LYS A 70 3.16 -16.66 1.53
C LYS A 70 4.65 -16.34 1.69
N PRO A 71 5.04 -15.11 2.10
CA PRO A 71 6.42 -14.86 2.46
C PRO A 71 6.72 -15.68 3.72
N SER A 72 7.64 -16.62 3.56
CA SER A 72 8.28 -17.35 4.65
C SER A 72 9.45 -16.52 5.15
N ASN A 73 9.29 -15.87 6.30
CA ASN A 73 10.20 -15.88 7.46
C ASN A 73 9.83 -14.73 8.41
#